data_AF-A0A7C2EE18-F1
#
_entry.id   AF-A0A7C2EE18-F1
#
_cell.length_a   1.000
_cell.length_b   1.000
_cell.length_c   1.000
_cell.angle_alpha   90.00
_cell.angle_beta   90.00
_cell.angle_gamma   90.00
#
_symmetry.space_group_name_H-M   'P 1'
#
loop_
_entity.id
_entity.type
_entity.pdbx_description
1 polymer ?
#
loop_
_entity_poly.entity_id
_entity_poly.type
_entity_poly.pdbx_seq_one_letter_code
_entity_poly.pdbx_strand_id
1 'polypeptide(L)' 'MARYGPTRGEHAFRAAVSAAGLLLLAGAVGLNGFPAGPAAFEVLLAGGGFLGASLVWSLWNLFGRRDGG' A
#
# COMPACT_ATOMS: atom_id res chain seq x y z
N MET A 1 3.50 -11.55 -22.80
CA MET A 1 3.30 -10.16 -22.35
C MET A 1 1.81 -9.89 -22.41
N ALA A 2 1.15 -9.63 -21.28
CA ALA A 2 -0.29 -9.42 -21.25
C ALA A 2 -0.62 -8.10 -21.97
N ARG A 3 -1.47 -8.16 -22.99
CA ARG A 3 -1.94 -7.01 -23.78
C ARG A 3 -2.64 -5.91 -22.96
N TYR A 4 -2.93 -6.18 -21.69
CA TYR A 4 -3.59 -5.30 -20.73
C TYR A 4 -2.85 -5.32 -19.37
N GLY A 5 -1.56 -5.00 -19.38
CA GLY A 5 -0.85 -4.69 -18.14
C GLY A 5 -1.36 -3.39 -17.52
N PRO A 6 -1.38 -3.26 -16.19
CA PRO A 6 -1.73 -2.00 -15.52
C PRO A 6 -0.84 -0.85 -16.02
N THR A 7 -1.48 0.27 -16.35
CA THR A 7 -0.76 1.45 -16.87
C THR A 7 0.05 2.13 -15.75
N ARG A 8 1.03 2.96 -16.12
CA ARG A 8 1.79 3.78 -15.17
C ARG A 8 0.89 4.62 -14.26
N GLY A 9 -0.23 5.13 -14.79
CA GLY A 9 -1.23 5.89 -14.04
C GLY A 9 -1.95 5.04 -12.99
N GLU A 10 -2.30 3.80 -13.36
CA GLU A 10 -2.93 2.84 -12.44
C GLU A 10 -2.01 2.48 -11.26
N HIS A 11 -0.71 2.29 -11.55
CA HIS A 11 0.29 2.03 -10.53
C HIS A 11 0.50 3.23 -9.60
N ALA A 12 0.57 4.44 -10.17
CA ALA A 12 0.70 5.68 -9.39
C ALA A 12 -0.53 5.93 -8.51
N PHE A 13 -1.75 5.73 -9.03
CA PHE A 13 -2.98 5.82 -8.25
C PHE A 13 -2.99 4.80 -7.11
N ARG A 14 -2.67 3.54 -7.41
CA ARG A 14 -2.61 2.47 -6.41
C ARG A 14 -1.56 2.77 -5.34
N ALA A 15 -0.41 3.31 -5.72
CA ALA A 15 0.62 3.76 -4.77
C ALA A 15 0.10 4.91 -3.90
N ALA A 16 -0.51 5.94 -4.49
CA ALA A 16 -1.03 7.10 -3.76
C ALA A 16 -2.11 6.69 -2.73
N VAL A 17 -3.07 5.86 -3.13
CA VAL A 17 -4.11 5.34 -2.21
C VAL A 17 -3.50 4.47 -1.11
N SER A 18 -2.54 3.61 -1.45
CA SER A 18 -1.88 2.75 -0.46
C SER A 18 -1.07 3.58 0.54
N ALA A 19 -0.36 4.61 0.07
CA ALA A 19 0.37 5.55 0.93
C ALA A 19 -0.57 6.35 1.84
N ALA A 20 -1.66 6.89 1.30
CA ALA A 20 -2.67 7.59 2.09
C ALA A 20 -3.28 6.67 3.16
N GLY A 21 -3.63 5.43 2.81
CA GLY A 21 -4.15 4.43 3.75
C GLY A 21 -3.16 4.11 4.88
N LEU A 22 -1.87 3.96 4.56
CA LEU A 22 -0.82 3.74 5.58
C LEU A 22 -0.62 4.97 6.48
N LEU A 23 -0.66 6.18 5.93
CA LEU A 23 -0.56 7.41 6.72
C LEU A 23 -1.74 7.56 7.67
N LEU A 24 -2.96 7.26 7.20
CA LEU A 24 -4.14 7.27 8.05
C LEU A 24 -4.08 6.18 9.13
N LEU A 25 -3.62 4.97 8.79
CA LEU A 25 -3.45 3.89 9.75
C LEU A 25 -2.40 4.25 10.82
N ALA A 26 -1.23 4.76 10.41
CA ALA A 26 -0.18 5.20 11.30
C ALA A 26 -0.63 6.38 12.17
N GLY A 27 -1.34 7.34 11.59
CA GLY A 27 -1.93 8.47 12.32
C GLY A 27 -2.98 8.00 13.34
N ALA A 28 -3.84 7.06 12.97
CA ALA A 28 -4.83 6.48 13.89
C ALA A 28 -4.15 5.80 15.09
N VAL A 29 -3.10 5.02 14.86
CA VAL A 29 -2.31 4.38 15.94
C VAL A 29 -1.55 5.41 16.78
N GLY A 30 -0.97 6.44 16.16
CA GLY A 30 -0.25 7.49 16.87
C GLY A 30 -1.16 8.34 17.76
N LEU A 31 -2.37 8.64 17.29
CA LEU A 31 -3.33 9.47 18.02
C LEU A 31 -4.15 8.70 19.05
N ASN A 32 -4.52 7.45 18.78
CA ASN A 32 -5.35 6.63 19.67
C ASN A 32 -4.56 5.64 20.52
N GLY A 33 -3.23 5.55 20.31
CA GLY A 33 -2.37 4.56 20.94
C GLY A 33 -2.39 3.20 20.23
N PHE A 34 -1.48 2.31 20.66
CA PHE A 34 -1.41 0.97 20.08
C PHE A 34 -2.66 0.17 20.47
N PRO A 35 -3.37 -0.42 19.49
CA PRO A 35 -4.61 -1.12 19.79
C PRO A 35 -4.35 -2.31 20.71
N ALA A 36 -5.02 -2.33 21.87
CA ALA A 36 -5.01 -3.44 22.80
C ALA A 36 -6.15 -4.41 22.44
N GLY A 37 -5.85 -5.41 21.60
CA GLY A 37 -6.81 -6.45 21.27
C GLY A 37 -6.40 -7.29 20.05
N PRO A 38 -6.65 -8.61 20.05
CA PRO A 38 -6.31 -9.49 18.93
C PRO A 38 -6.92 -9.01 17.60
N ALA A 39 -8.21 -8.63 17.61
CA ALA A 39 -8.92 -8.18 16.42
C ALA A 39 -8.31 -6.90 15.81
N ALA A 40 -7.92 -5.96 16.65
CA ALA A 40 -7.35 -4.71 16.17
C ALA A 40 -5.89 -4.90 15.69
N PHE A 41 -5.15 -5.84 16.27
CA PHE A 41 -3.85 -6.28 15.76
C PHE A 41 -3.97 -6.96 14.39
N GLU A 42 -4.96 -7.82 14.19
CA GLU A 42 -5.25 -8.44 12.89
C GLU A 42 -5.54 -7.39 11.81
N VAL A 43 -6.35 -6.37 12.13
CA VAL A 43 -6.63 -5.26 11.19
C VAL A 43 -5.37 -4.48 10.88
N LEU A 44 -4.51 -4.21 11.86
CA LEU A 44 -3.25 -3.52 11.65
C LEU A 44 -2.31 -4.32 10.75
N LEU A 45 -2.23 -5.63 10.97
CA LEU A 45 -1.31 -6.52 10.28
C LEU A 45 -1.81 -6.86 8.87
N ALA A 46 -3.09 -7.19 8.71
CA ALA A 46 -3.70 -7.44 7.42
C ALA A 46 -3.84 -6.16 6.59
N GLY A 47 -4.39 -5.09 7.17
CA GLY A 47 -4.60 -3.81 6.50
C GLY A 47 -3.27 -3.09 6.22
N GLY A 48 -2.44 -2.91 7.24
CA GLY A 48 -1.12 -2.29 7.10
C GLY A 48 -0.18 -3.13 6.23
N GLY A 49 -0.19 -4.46 6.39
CA GLY A 49 0.58 -5.37 5.54
C GLY A 49 0.14 -5.31 4.07
N PHE A 50 -1.17 -5.34 3.80
CA PHE A 50 -1.69 -5.27 2.44
C PHE A 50 -1.41 -3.93 1.75
N LEU A 51 -1.64 -2.82 2.46
CA LEU A 51 -1.36 -1.47 1.95
C LEU A 51 0.14 -1.25 1.78
N GLY A 52 0.96 -1.71 2.74
CA GLY A 52 2.42 -1.70 2.67
C GLY A 52 2.95 -2.47 1.47
N ALA A 53 2.54 -3.73 1.33
CA ALA A 53 2.94 -4.58 0.21
C ALA A 53 2.47 -3.99 -1.13
N SER A 54 1.24 -3.49 -1.22
CA SER A 54 0.71 -2.85 -2.42
C SER A 54 1.48 -1.58 -2.78
N LEU A 55 1.84 -0.75 -1.80
CA LEU A 55 2.64 0.45 -2.00
C LEU A 55 4.03 0.11 -2.52
N VAL A 56 4.74 -0.80 -1.84
CA VAL A 56 6.09 -1.25 -2.22
C VAL A 56 6.07 -1.84 -3.63
N TRP A 57 5.09 -2.70 -3.94
CA TRP A 57 4.96 -3.32 -5.25
C TRP A 57 4.68 -2.29 -6.35
N SER A 58 3.76 -1.35 -6.12
CA SER A 58 3.48 -0.28 -7.10
C SER A 58 4.68 0.67 -7.30
N LEU A 59 5.37 1.06 -6.23
CA LEU A 59 6.58 1.90 -6.32
C LEU A 59 7.70 1.15 -7.04
N TRP A 60 7.90 -0.13 -6.74
CA TRP A 60 8.90 -0.94 -7.42
C TRP A 60 8.61 -1.09 -8.91
N ASN A 61 7.34 -1.24 -9.31
CA ASN A 61 6.99 -1.30 -10.72
C ASN A 61 7.13 0.07 -11.42
N LEU A 62 6.85 1.18 -10.71
CA LEU A 62 6.98 2.54 -11.22
C LEU A 62 8.45 2.98 -11.43
N PHE A 63 9.33 2.66 -10.47
CA PHE A 63 10.74 3.08 -10.46
C PHE A 63 11.71 2.02 -11.00
N GLY A 64 11.36 0.74 -10.97
CA GLY A 64 12.26 -0.40 -11.20
C GLY A 64 12.51 -0.82 -12.65
N ARG A 65 12.23 0.02 -13.65
CA ARG A 65 12.59 -0.25 -15.08
C ARG A 65 11.85 -1.43 -15.75
N ARG A 66 10.67 -1.86 -15.28
CA ARG A 66 9.81 -2.82 -16.02
C ARG A 66 8.94 -2.21 -17.12
N ASP A 67 9.02 -0.90 -17.32
CA ASP A 67 8.34 -0.17 -18.41
C ASP A 67 9.32 0.23 -19.53
N GLY A 68 10.36 -0.56 -19.77
CA GLY A 68 11.25 -0.42 -20.91
C GLY A 68 11.11 -1.62 -21.84
N GLY A 69 10.33 -1.47 -22.91
CA GLY A 69 10.15 -2.47 -23.99
C GLY A 69 8.75 -2.47 -24.56
#